data_AF-A0A524IAD4-F1
#
_entry.id   AF-A0A524IAD4-F1
#
_cell.length_a   1.000
_cell.length_b   1.000
_cell.length_c   1.000
_cell.angle_alpha   90.00
_cell.angle_beta   90.00
_cell.angle_gamma   90.00
#
_symmetry.space_group_name_H-M   'P 1'
#
loop_
_entity.id
_entity.type
_entity.pdbx_description
1 polymer ?
#
loop_
_entity_poly.entity_id
_entity_poly.type
_entity_poly.pdbx_seq_one_letter_code
_entity_poly.pdbx_strand_id
1 'polypeptide(L)'
;MSSLISNTMTITETVYKFLSDFSSQTKNPVIDFSTLVAFVKKKVEQGSAGDQNISMFRDAAGTLLAAELENLALNGICSLAYDDVHIKTITFSEYYISLIRNAYSEYSQNNELPFPNEEIMGLSIPQELVTSVNVREDLIKWFQYDEKSKDIILRLQFPEDFKSVIITSGLFFRDLLPMVLAKIRVYLRVKRNLNYIQNKMSGLFNQKDHLSLKEMMDTVFDKPEHAAETIRKPTDFSYRFWTSLANLIIQEFKPKASKLADEINYAQAAYITGYYNAYFKSQVQQSRDEEAAIKHLDTTLKKAPYHFTITDIYNFTDKRGVLLTKKYSKNSLHTYLKEKTSSAEKQGLPELLRLKTADNREYFIHKEVYIPLTIKKVEDASFRFRKQYIDEWSVEMKQFRKPPQAKDDRTFQRDLEEKLPKDDPILASLLRFDLLFLLKEEATLKYETSQEISRYFQKDGKGLVPLPEIFRLKREELLSYAKTLLPVWQTIPFLSGLI
;
A
#
# COMPACT_ATOMS: atom_id res chain seq x y z
N MET A 1 9.51 -34.04 29.72
CA MET A 1 8.52 -34.88 29.02
C MET A 1 8.81 -34.76 27.54
N SER A 2 9.65 -35.68 27.04
CA SER A 2 9.94 -35.85 25.63
C SER A 2 8.71 -36.42 24.93
N SER A 3 8.13 -35.69 24.00
CA SER A 3 7.18 -36.25 23.04
C SER A 3 7.92 -36.50 21.72
N LEU A 4 8.07 -37.78 21.42
CA LEU A 4 8.48 -38.30 20.13
C LEU A 4 7.44 -37.87 19.09
N ILE A 5 7.77 -36.88 18.26
CA ILE A 5 7.05 -36.65 17.01
C ILE A 5 7.65 -37.64 16.00
N SER A 6 6.95 -38.75 15.79
CA SER A 6 7.12 -39.59 14.62
C SER A 6 6.64 -38.77 13.41
N ASN A 7 7.56 -38.15 12.69
CA ASN A 7 7.30 -37.58 11.37
C ASN A 7 7.14 -38.74 10.37
N THR A 8 5.91 -39.17 10.11
CA THR A 8 5.63 -39.98 8.91
C THR A 8 5.76 -39.07 7.69
N MET A 9 6.88 -39.17 6.97
CA MET A 9 7.07 -38.51 5.67
C MET A 9 5.99 -38.99 4.68
N THR A 10 5.59 -38.16 3.72
CA THR A 10 4.73 -38.62 2.61
C THR A 10 5.52 -39.45 1.59
N ILE A 11 4.83 -40.21 0.72
CA ILE A 11 5.49 -40.97 -0.36
C ILE A 11 6.27 -40.02 -1.28
N THR A 12 5.68 -38.86 -1.62
CA THR A 12 6.33 -37.81 -2.41
C THR A 12 7.60 -37.27 -1.75
N GLU A 13 7.58 -37.01 -0.44
CA GLU A 13 8.78 -36.61 0.33
C GLU A 13 9.87 -37.70 0.33
N THR A 14 9.46 -38.97 0.33
CA THR A 14 10.37 -40.11 0.25
C THR A 14 11.05 -40.17 -1.13
N VAL A 15 10.31 -39.95 -2.22
CA VAL A 15 10.86 -39.88 -3.59
C VAL A 15 11.80 -38.67 -3.74
N TYR A 16 11.41 -37.52 -3.21
CA TYR A 16 12.28 -36.34 -3.15
C TYR A 16 13.61 -36.65 -2.44
N LYS A 17 13.57 -37.34 -1.30
CA LYS A 17 14.76 -37.76 -0.57
C LYS A 17 15.64 -38.72 -1.39
N PHE A 18 15.04 -39.64 -2.15
CA PHE A 18 15.82 -40.51 -3.04
C PHE A 18 16.53 -39.74 -4.15
N LEU A 19 15.87 -38.75 -4.78
CA LEU A 19 16.51 -37.88 -5.78
C LEU A 19 17.66 -37.06 -5.17
N SER A 20 17.45 -36.50 -3.98
CA SER A 20 18.46 -35.73 -3.26
C SER A 20 19.66 -36.59 -2.87
N ASP A 21 19.43 -37.77 -2.30
CA ASP A 21 20.48 -38.73 -1.94
C ASP A 21 21.27 -39.19 -3.17
N PHE A 22 20.58 -39.55 -4.26
CA PHE A 22 21.21 -40.04 -5.49
C PHE A 22 22.07 -38.98 -6.15
N SER A 23 21.52 -37.78 -6.34
CA SER A 23 22.23 -36.66 -6.98
C SER A 23 23.43 -36.20 -6.14
N SER A 24 23.33 -36.25 -4.80
CA SER A 24 24.44 -35.94 -3.90
C SER A 24 25.57 -36.97 -3.98
N GLN A 25 25.24 -38.27 -4.08
CA GLN A 25 26.24 -39.35 -4.19
C GLN A 25 26.93 -39.37 -5.55
N THR A 26 26.18 -39.17 -6.62
CA THR A 26 26.70 -39.23 -8.00
C THR A 26 27.27 -37.89 -8.47
N LYS A 27 26.99 -36.80 -7.74
CA LYS A 27 27.28 -35.41 -8.14
C LYS A 27 26.77 -35.09 -9.55
N ASN A 28 25.63 -35.68 -9.92
CA ASN A 28 25.03 -35.52 -11.23
C ASN A 28 23.55 -35.10 -11.09
N PRO A 29 23.15 -33.94 -11.63
CA PRO A 29 21.76 -33.49 -11.62
C PRO A 29 20.88 -34.23 -12.63
N VAL A 30 21.46 -34.89 -13.64
CA VAL A 30 20.73 -35.65 -14.66
C VAL A 30 20.79 -37.13 -14.31
N ILE A 31 19.61 -37.69 -14.05
CA ILE A 31 19.43 -39.04 -13.55
C ILE A 31 18.69 -39.86 -14.60
N ASP A 32 19.27 -40.98 -15.00
CA ASP A 32 18.56 -41.97 -15.80
C ASP A 32 17.53 -42.71 -14.93
N PHE A 33 16.28 -42.82 -15.41
CA PHE A 33 15.18 -43.37 -14.64
C PHE A 33 15.43 -44.83 -14.23
N SER A 34 16.00 -45.65 -15.12
CA SER A 34 16.30 -47.05 -14.82
C SER A 34 17.35 -47.18 -13.71
N THR A 35 18.32 -46.27 -13.69
CA THR A 35 19.37 -46.21 -12.67
C THR A 35 18.80 -45.77 -11.31
N LEU A 36 17.87 -44.82 -11.30
CA LEU A 36 17.18 -44.40 -10.08
C LEU A 36 16.34 -45.55 -9.48
N VAL A 37 15.61 -46.28 -10.32
CA VAL A 37 14.82 -47.45 -9.89
C VAL A 37 15.73 -48.50 -9.23
N ALA A 38 16.89 -48.79 -9.82
CA ALA A 38 17.86 -49.72 -9.26
C ALA A 38 18.42 -49.23 -7.90
N PHE A 39 18.71 -47.93 -7.78
CA PHE A 39 19.15 -47.32 -6.53
C PHE A 39 18.10 -47.43 -5.42
N VAL A 40 16.83 -47.13 -5.74
CA VAL A 40 15.72 -47.23 -4.78
C VAL A 40 15.52 -48.67 -4.33
N LYS A 41 15.53 -49.64 -5.25
CA LYS A 41 15.44 -51.07 -4.89
C LYS A 41 16.54 -51.49 -3.91
N LYS A 42 17.79 -51.10 -4.18
CA LYS A 42 18.93 -51.36 -3.28
C LYS A 42 18.77 -50.69 -1.91
N LYS A 43 18.28 -49.45 -1.86
CA LYS A 43 17.99 -48.73 -0.60
C LYS A 43 16.85 -49.37 0.20
N VAL A 44 15.82 -49.88 -0.49
CA VAL A 44 14.69 -50.60 0.12
C VAL A 44 15.12 -51.95 0.68
N GLU A 45 16.04 -52.66 0.01
CA GLU A 45 16.65 -53.90 0.49
C GLU A 45 17.54 -53.71 1.73
N GLN A 46 18.20 -52.54 1.83
CA GLN A 46 19.09 -52.19 2.95
C GLN A 46 18.36 -51.52 4.13
N GLY A 47 17.11 -51.08 3.94
CA GLY A 47 16.32 -50.37 4.95
C GLY A 47 15.66 -51.28 5.98
N SER A 48 15.59 -50.83 7.23
CA SER A 48 14.89 -51.53 8.32
C SER A 48 13.38 -51.56 8.05
N ALA A 49 12.72 -52.69 8.33
CA ALA A 49 11.30 -52.97 8.06
C ALA A 49 10.26 -52.07 8.80
N GLY A 50 10.67 -50.93 9.35
CA GLY A 50 9.83 -50.05 10.18
C GLY A 50 9.22 -48.83 9.48
N ASP A 51 9.66 -48.48 8.26
CA ASP A 51 9.16 -47.30 7.54
C ASP A 51 8.13 -47.71 6.47
N GLN A 52 6.83 -47.47 6.76
CA GLN A 52 5.72 -47.91 5.91
C GLN A 52 5.84 -47.40 4.47
N ASN A 53 6.36 -46.20 4.25
CA ASN A 53 6.53 -45.64 2.89
C ASN A 53 7.60 -46.38 2.08
N ILE A 54 8.72 -46.76 2.71
CA ILE A 54 9.81 -47.50 2.06
C ILE A 54 9.34 -48.91 1.68
N SER A 55 8.44 -49.51 2.47
CA SER A 55 7.88 -50.83 2.18
C SER A 55 7.04 -50.89 0.89
N MET A 56 6.37 -49.79 0.53
CA MET A 56 5.55 -49.71 -0.69
C MET A 56 6.38 -49.78 -1.97
N PHE A 57 7.64 -49.34 -1.94
CA PHE A 57 8.55 -49.42 -3.08
C PHE A 57 9.11 -50.82 -3.33
N ARG A 58 8.88 -51.80 -2.44
CA ARG A 58 9.43 -53.15 -2.57
C ARG A 58 8.91 -53.89 -3.81
N ASP A 59 7.61 -53.78 -4.06
CA ASP A 59 6.94 -54.54 -5.13
C ASP A 59 6.68 -53.69 -6.40
N ALA A 60 6.57 -52.36 -6.26
CA ALA A 60 6.15 -51.46 -7.34
C ALA A 60 7.03 -50.20 -7.49
N ALA A 61 8.35 -50.31 -7.25
CA ALA A 61 9.29 -49.17 -7.30
C ALA A 61 9.14 -48.30 -8.56
N GLY A 62 9.10 -48.91 -9.75
CA GLY A 62 9.05 -48.18 -11.02
C GLY A 62 7.75 -47.38 -11.21
N THR A 63 6.59 -48.00 -10.98
CA THR A 63 5.28 -47.35 -11.16
C THR A 63 5.06 -46.24 -10.14
N LEU A 64 5.41 -46.48 -8.87
CA LEU A 64 5.29 -45.47 -7.81
C LEU A 64 6.25 -44.30 -8.04
N LEU A 65 7.51 -44.57 -8.45
CA LEU A 65 8.45 -43.51 -8.79
C LEU A 65 7.94 -42.68 -9.96
N ALA A 66 7.40 -43.29 -11.02
CA ALA A 66 6.90 -42.54 -12.17
C ALA A 66 5.75 -41.58 -11.78
N ALA A 67 4.75 -42.08 -11.04
CA ALA A 67 3.62 -41.26 -10.60
C ALA A 67 4.05 -40.08 -9.70
N GLU A 68 4.95 -40.33 -8.74
CA GLU A 68 5.43 -39.28 -7.85
C GLU A 68 6.40 -38.31 -8.53
N LEU A 69 7.17 -38.77 -9.51
CA LEU A 69 8.01 -37.89 -10.33
C LEU A 69 7.16 -36.94 -11.17
N GLU A 70 6.02 -37.39 -11.70
CA GLU A 70 5.07 -36.50 -12.38
C GLU A 70 4.53 -35.43 -11.41
N ASN A 71 4.17 -35.81 -10.18
CA ASN A 71 3.77 -34.85 -9.14
C ASN A 71 4.89 -33.85 -8.81
N LEU A 72 6.13 -34.32 -8.68
CA LEU A 72 7.29 -33.46 -8.42
C LEU A 72 7.59 -32.53 -9.62
N ALA A 73 7.36 -33.00 -10.85
CA ALA A 73 7.54 -32.23 -12.07
C ALA A 73 6.46 -31.14 -12.24
N LEU A 74 5.20 -31.44 -11.89
CA LEU A 74 4.13 -30.44 -11.83
C LEU A 74 4.43 -29.34 -10.82
N ASN A 75 5.09 -29.69 -9.71
CA ASN A 75 5.59 -28.73 -8.72
C ASN A 75 6.93 -28.09 -9.14
N GLY A 76 7.48 -28.46 -10.30
CA GLY A 76 8.74 -27.98 -10.89
C GLY A 76 10.01 -28.31 -10.10
N ILE A 77 9.97 -29.35 -9.26
CA ILE A 77 11.14 -29.80 -8.48
C ILE A 77 12.12 -30.56 -9.39
N CYS A 78 11.60 -31.20 -10.44
CA CYS A 78 12.39 -31.81 -11.50
C CYS A 78 11.74 -31.58 -12.88
N SER A 79 12.51 -31.80 -13.93
CA SER A 79 12.01 -31.90 -15.31
C SER A 79 12.17 -33.34 -15.80
N LEU A 80 11.19 -33.84 -16.57
CA LEU A 80 11.17 -35.21 -17.07
C LEU A 80 11.33 -35.21 -18.59
N ALA A 81 12.24 -36.02 -19.12
CA ALA A 81 12.35 -36.29 -20.55
C ALA A 81 11.91 -37.74 -20.82
N TYR A 82 11.13 -37.92 -21.88
CA TYR A 82 10.45 -39.17 -22.19
C TYR A 82 11.06 -39.84 -23.43
N ASP A 83 11.02 -41.18 -23.45
CA ASP A 83 11.18 -42.01 -24.63
C ASP A 83 9.80 -42.62 -24.95
N ASP A 84 9.14 -42.10 -25.99
CA ASP A 84 7.72 -42.29 -26.29
C ASP A 84 6.80 -41.99 -25.08
N VAL A 85 6.50 -43.01 -24.26
CA VAL A 85 5.56 -42.95 -23.13
C VAL A 85 6.27 -43.13 -21.77
N HIS A 86 7.56 -43.50 -21.76
CA HIS A 86 8.29 -43.82 -20.53
C HIS A 86 9.26 -42.71 -20.15
N ILE A 87 9.34 -42.38 -18.86
CA ILE A 87 10.36 -41.45 -18.33
C ILE A 87 11.74 -42.08 -18.59
N LYS A 88 12.58 -41.36 -19.33
CA LYS A 88 13.96 -41.75 -19.65
C LYS A 88 14.94 -41.07 -18.71
N THR A 89 14.84 -39.75 -18.61
CA THR A 89 15.76 -38.93 -17.83
C THR A 89 15.00 -37.95 -16.94
N ILE A 90 15.58 -37.69 -15.77
CA ILE A 90 15.09 -36.76 -14.77
C ILE A 90 16.18 -35.72 -14.54
N THR A 91 15.85 -34.45 -14.68
CA THR A 91 16.72 -33.34 -14.29
C THR A 91 16.26 -32.80 -12.95
N PHE A 92 17.06 -32.96 -11.90
CA PHE A 92 16.70 -32.55 -10.55
C PHE A 92 17.09 -31.09 -10.28
N SER A 93 16.10 -30.18 -10.30
CA SER A 93 16.32 -28.74 -10.26
C SER A 93 16.86 -28.24 -8.92
N GLU A 94 16.40 -28.84 -7.80
CA GLU A 94 16.81 -28.44 -6.45
C GLU A 94 18.30 -28.73 -6.17
N TYR A 95 18.93 -29.63 -6.94
CA TYR A 95 20.38 -29.85 -6.89
C TYR A 95 21.15 -28.55 -7.15
N TYR A 96 20.77 -27.81 -8.21
CA TYR A 96 21.42 -26.55 -8.56
C TYR A 96 21.18 -25.47 -7.51
N ILE A 97 19.95 -25.37 -6.99
CA ILE A 97 19.59 -24.43 -5.91
C ILE A 97 20.46 -24.71 -4.67
N SER A 98 20.61 -25.97 -4.29
CA SER A 98 21.42 -26.37 -3.14
C SER A 98 22.90 -26.04 -3.33
N LEU A 99 23.46 -26.28 -4.51
CA LEU A 99 24.84 -25.92 -4.81
C LEU A 99 25.07 -24.40 -4.77
N ILE A 100 24.15 -23.61 -5.33
CA ILE A 100 24.23 -22.15 -5.28
C ILE A 100 24.17 -21.67 -3.82
N ARG A 101 23.25 -22.20 -3.02
CA ARG A 101 23.16 -21.87 -1.58
C ARG A 101 24.44 -22.20 -0.83
N ASN A 102 25.04 -23.36 -1.09
CA ASN A 102 26.30 -23.75 -0.46
C ASN A 102 27.45 -22.79 -0.84
N ALA A 103 27.56 -22.42 -2.12
CA ALA A 103 28.55 -21.44 -2.59
C ALA A 103 28.39 -20.08 -1.89
N TYR A 104 27.15 -19.62 -1.69
CA TYR A 104 26.89 -18.39 -0.95
C TYR A 104 27.10 -18.52 0.57
N SER A 105 26.99 -19.72 1.14
CA SER A 105 27.36 -19.99 2.53
C SER A 105 28.88 -19.82 2.72
N GLU A 106 29.69 -20.37 1.81
CA GLU A 106 31.14 -20.19 1.83
C GLU A 106 31.52 -18.72 1.65
N TYR A 107 30.82 -18.03 0.75
CA TYR A 107 30.97 -16.60 0.54
C TYR A 107 30.76 -15.78 1.83
N SER A 108 29.72 -16.11 2.62
CA SER A 108 29.46 -15.37 3.87
C SER A 108 30.61 -15.46 4.88
N GLN A 109 31.47 -16.48 4.76
CA GLN A 109 32.69 -16.65 5.54
C GLN A 109 33.89 -15.94 4.91
N ASN A 110 33.95 -15.82 3.59
CA ASN A 110 35.01 -15.12 2.86
C ASN A 110 34.49 -14.13 1.80
N ASN A 111 34.43 -12.87 2.20
CA ASN A 111 33.94 -11.76 1.37
C ASN A 111 34.89 -11.36 0.21
N GLU A 112 36.05 -11.99 0.03
CA GLU A 112 36.95 -11.72 -1.11
C GLU A 112 36.58 -12.57 -2.33
N LEU A 113 35.93 -13.71 -2.14
CA LEU A 113 35.57 -14.63 -3.23
C LEU A 113 34.71 -13.94 -4.31
N PRO A 114 34.92 -14.22 -5.61
CA PRO A 114 34.08 -13.71 -6.68
C PRO A 114 32.61 -14.13 -6.48
N PHE A 115 31.67 -13.30 -6.91
CA PHE A 115 30.27 -13.72 -6.94
C PHE A 115 30.12 -15.01 -7.78
N PRO A 116 29.33 -16.00 -7.31
CA PRO A 116 29.12 -17.24 -8.03
C PRO A 116 28.58 -17.02 -9.45
N ASN A 117 29.13 -17.77 -10.40
CA ASN A 117 28.63 -17.89 -11.77
C ASN A 117 28.87 -19.31 -12.27
N GLU A 118 28.25 -19.66 -13.40
CA GLU A 118 28.30 -21.00 -13.97
C GLU A 118 29.74 -21.47 -14.25
N GLU A 119 30.60 -20.58 -14.75
CA GLU A 119 31.99 -20.88 -15.09
C GLU A 119 32.83 -21.19 -13.83
N ILE A 120 32.74 -20.35 -12.80
CA ILE A 120 33.47 -20.50 -11.54
C ILE A 120 33.01 -21.75 -10.79
N MET A 121 31.71 -22.05 -10.84
CA MET A 121 31.16 -23.24 -10.19
C MET A 121 31.31 -24.51 -11.02
N GLY A 122 31.77 -24.42 -12.27
CA GLY A 122 31.84 -25.56 -13.19
C GLY A 122 30.47 -26.18 -13.48
N LEU A 123 29.41 -25.36 -13.48
CA LEU A 123 28.03 -25.81 -13.64
C LEU A 123 27.49 -25.52 -15.04
N SER A 124 26.74 -26.46 -15.59
CA SER A 124 25.87 -26.23 -16.75
C SER A 124 24.42 -26.35 -16.30
N ILE A 125 23.77 -25.20 -16.10
CA ILE A 125 22.38 -25.11 -15.66
C ILE A 125 21.49 -24.99 -16.91
N PRO A 126 20.48 -25.86 -17.09
CA PRO A 126 19.50 -25.75 -18.17
C PRO A 126 18.83 -24.36 -18.18
N GLN A 127 18.67 -23.77 -19.36
CA GLN A 127 18.10 -22.42 -19.49
C GLN A 127 16.68 -22.31 -18.96
N GLU A 128 15.90 -23.40 -19.05
CA GLU A 128 14.53 -23.51 -18.54
C GLU A 128 14.43 -23.30 -17.02
N LEU A 129 15.51 -23.57 -16.28
CA LEU A 129 15.57 -23.44 -14.83
C LEU A 129 16.07 -22.06 -14.37
N VAL A 130 16.51 -21.21 -15.30
CA VAL A 130 17.18 -19.95 -15.00
C VAL A 130 16.38 -18.78 -15.54
N THR A 131 15.96 -17.90 -14.64
CA THR A 131 15.35 -16.63 -15.03
C THR A 131 16.44 -15.58 -15.21
N SER A 132 16.60 -15.07 -16.44
CA SER A 132 17.58 -14.01 -16.72
C SER A 132 17.04 -12.65 -16.28
N VAL A 133 17.86 -11.89 -15.55
CA VAL A 133 17.52 -10.58 -15.00
C VAL A 133 18.53 -9.56 -15.50
N ASN A 134 18.10 -8.66 -16.38
CA ASN A 134 18.94 -7.53 -16.77
C ASN A 134 19.03 -6.55 -15.58
N VAL A 135 20.24 -6.37 -15.05
CA VAL A 135 20.46 -5.52 -13.87
C VAL A 135 20.01 -4.07 -14.12
N ARG A 136 20.12 -3.56 -15.36
CA ARG A 136 19.72 -2.19 -15.68
C ARG A 136 18.22 -1.97 -15.74
N GLU A 137 17.49 -2.96 -16.25
CA GLU A 137 16.10 -2.81 -16.67
C GLU A 137 15.11 -3.49 -15.72
N ASP A 138 15.50 -4.62 -15.13
CA ASP A 138 14.57 -5.52 -14.45
C ASP A 138 14.83 -5.66 -12.95
N LEU A 139 16.01 -5.29 -12.46
CA LEU A 139 16.39 -5.52 -11.06
C LEU A 139 15.41 -4.87 -10.06
N ILE A 140 14.90 -3.68 -10.38
CA ILE A 140 13.92 -2.97 -9.54
C ILE A 140 12.59 -3.75 -9.43
N LYS A 141 12.16 -4.40 -10.51
CA LYS A 141 10.93 -5.22 -10.51
C LYS A 141 11.10 -6.42 -9.58
N TRP A 142 12.29 -7.02 -9.56
CA TRP A 142 12.61 -8.11 -8.65
C TRP A 142 12.57 -7.67 -7.19
N PHE A 143 13.00 -6.45 -6.83
CA PHE A 143 12.85 -5.96 -5.46
C PHE A 143 11.39 -5.78 -4.99
N GLN A 144 10.43 -5.72 -5.91
CA GLN A 144 9.00 -5.60 -5.61
C GLN A 144 8.30 -6.97 -5.52
N TYR A 145 8.98 -8.05 -5.91
CA TYR A 145 8.40 -9.39 -5.98
C TYR A 145 8.28 -10.00 -4.58
N ASP A 146 7.24 -10.81 -4.35
CA ASP A 146 6.94 -11.38 -3.03
C ASP A 146 7.88 -12.55 -2.70
N GLU A 147 8.52 -12.48 -1.53
CA GLU A 147 9.44 -13.49 -0.99
C GLU A 147 8.79 -14.88 -0.84
N LYS A 148 7.45 -14.96 -0.80
CA LYS A 148 6.69 -16.20 -0.63
C LYS A 148 6.61 -17.08 -1.88
N SER A 149 7.15 -16.64 -3.01
CA SER A 149 7.21 -17.45 -4.22
C SER A 149 8.17 -18.63 -4.09
N LYS A 150 7.97 -19.68 -4.89
CA LYS A 150 8.90 -20.79 -5.03
C LYS A 150 10.32 -20.28 -5.33
N ASP A 151 11.33 -20.86 -4.67
CA ASP A 151 12.72 -20.45 -4.88
C ASP A 151 13.19 -20.85 -6.29
N ILE A 152 13.62 -19.87 -7.07
CA ILE A 152 14.07 -20.03 -8.46
C ILE A 152 15.48 -19.49 -8.63
N ILE A 153 16.17 -19.94 -9.68
CA ILE A 153 17.52 -19.48 -10.01
C ILE A 153 17.41 -18.22 -10.87
N LEU A 154 18.06 -17.15 -10.43
CA LEU A 154 18.19 -15.88 -11.13
C LEU A 154 19.60 -15.76 -11.69
N ARG A 155 19.71 -15.36 -12.96
CA ARG A 155 20.97 -14.96 -13.59
C ARG A 155 20.97 -13.46 -13.77
N LEU A 156 21.72 -12.77 -12.93
CA LEU A 156 21.91 -11.32 -13.01
C LEU A 156 22.90 -11.01 -14.14
N GLN A 157 22.40 -10.36 -15.19
CA GLN A 157 23.16 -9.93 -16.35
C GLN A 157 23.57 -8.48 -16.17
N PHE A 158 24.88 -8.26 -16.09
CA PHE A 158 25.45 -6.93 -15.92
C PHE A 158 25.78 -6.30 -17.28
N PRO A 159 25.84 -4.96 -17.35
CA PRO A 159 26.30 -4.27 -18.55
C PRO A 159 27.80 -4.46 -18.81
N GLU A 160 28.27 -4.21 -20.03
CA GLU A 160 29.70 -3.92 -20.33
C GLU A 160 30.69 -5.04 -19.97
N ASP A 161 30.41 -6.25 -20.48
CA ASP A 161 31.24 -7.46 -20.41
C ASP A 161 31.61 -7.94 -19.00
N PHE A 162 30.91 -7.46 -17.96
CA PHE A 162 30.99 -8.09 -16.64
C PHE A 162 30.33 -9.47 -16.69
N LYS A 163 30.97 -10.45 -16.03
CA LYS A 163 30.42 -11.81 -15.92
C LYS A 163 29.03 -11.76 -15.26
N SER A 164 28.14 -12.69 -15.62
CA SER A 164 26.87 -12.85 -14.92
C SER A 164 27.08 -13.31 -13.48
N VAL A 165 26.06 -13.15 -12.65
CA VAL A 165 26.00 -13.73 -11.31
C VAL A 165 24.77 -14.63 -11.22
N ILE A 166 24.93 -15.83 -10.67
CA ILE A 166 23.79 -16.72 -10.36
C ILE A 166 23.46 -16.64 -8.90
N ILE A 167 22.17 -16.50 -8.57
CA ILE A 167 21.67 -16.42 -7.21
C ILE A 167 20.27 -17.03 -7.14
N THR A 168 19.90 -17.63 -6.01
CA THR A 168 18.52 -18.08 -5.79
C THR A 168 17.65 -16.91 -5.32
N SER A 169 16.38 -16.84 -5.72
CA SER A 169 15.46 -15.77 -5.31
C SER A 169 15.41 -15.57 -3.78
N GLY A 170 15.44 -16.63 -2.96
CA GLY A 170 15.47 -16.50 -1.50
C GLY A 170 16.71 -15.75 -0.98
N LEU A 171 17.89 -16.06 -1.51
CA LEU A 171 19.14 -15.34 -1.20
C LEU A 171 19.12 -13.90 -1.74
N PHE A 172 18.51 -13.69 -2.90
CA PHE A 172 18.37 -12.37 -3.51
C PHE A 172 17.64 -11.39 -2.57
N PHE A 173 16.53 -11.82 -1.97
CA PHE A 173 15.73 -10.98 -1.06
C PHE A 173 16.39 -10.77 0.30
N ARG A 174 16.93 -11.84 0.89
CA ARG A 174 17.39 -11.81 2.27
C ARG A 174 18.83 -11.31 2.41
N ASP A 175 19.72 -11.79 1.54
CA ASP A 175 21.16 -11.81 1.81
C ASP A 175 21.98 -10.97 0.82
N LEU A 176 21.46 -10.65 -0.37
CA LEU A 176 22.22 -9.97 -1.42
C LEU A 176 22.70 -8.56 -0.99
N LEU A 177 21.86 -7.76 -0.33
CA LEU A 177 22.26 -6.41 0.10
C LEU A 177 23.45 -6.45 1.09
N PRO A 178 23.40 -7.21 2.19
CA PRO A 178 24.58 -7.41 3.04
C PRO A 178 25.83 -7.88 2.28
N MET A 179 25.67 -8.82 1.34
CA MET A 179 26.79 -9.39 0.57
C MET A 179 27.46 -8.36 -0.33
N VAL A 180 26.68 -7.51 -1.03
CA VAL A 180 27.27 -6.46 -1.90
C VAL A 180 27.95 -5.38 -1.06
N LEU A 181 27.42 -5.04 0.11
CA LEU A 181 28.06 -4.07 1.00
C LEU A 181 29.37 -4.60 1.59
N ALA A 182 29.45 -5.89 1.87
CA ALA A 182 30.70 -6.52 2.27
C ALA A 182 31.78 -6.39 1.19
N LYS A 183 31.41 -6.48 -0.10
CA LYS A 183 32.34 -6.25 -1.23
C LYS A 183 32.80 -4.82 -1.35
N ILE A 184 31.90 -3.86 -1.18
CA ILE A 184 32.27 -2.44 -1.14
C ILE A 184 33.26 -2.20 0.01
N ARG A 185 33.04 -2.82 1.17
CA ARG A 185 33.97 -2.75 2.30
C ARG A 185 35.35 -3.35 1.99
N VAL A 186 35.39 -4.51 1.33
CA VAL A 186 36.66 -5.12 0.87
C VAL A 186 37.39 -4.18 -0.10
N TYR A 187 36.69 -3.62 -1.09
CA TYR A 187 37.26 -2.62 -2.00
C TYR A 187 37.88 -1.42 -1.26
N LEU A 188 37.20 -0.89 -0.25
CA LEU A 188 37.70 0.23 0.55
C LEU A 188 38.92 -0.14 1.39
N ARG A 189 39.07 -1.41 1.80
CA ARG A 189 40.23 -1.91 2.55
C ARG A 189 41.48 -2.09 1.70
N VAL A 190 41.34 -2.24 0.38
CA VAL A 190 42.47 -2.30 -0.54
C VAL A 190 43.27 -0.99 -0.43
N LYS A 191 44.59 -1.10 -0.24
CA LYS A 191 45.48 0.02 0.08
C LYS A 191 45.28 1.19 -0.89
N ARG A 192 45.08 2.40 -0.32
CA ARG A 192 44.83 3.70 -0.99
C ARG A 192 43.42 3.94 -1.53
N ASN A 193 42.57 2.93 -1.67
CA ASN A 193 41.20 3.11 -2.20
C ASN A 193 40.34 3.98 -1.28
N LEU A 194 40.42 3.75 0.04
CA LEU A 194 39.70 4.58 1.01
C LEU A 194 40.03 6.07 0.85
N ASN A 195 41.32 6.41 0.85
CA ASN A 195 41.78 7.81 0.70
C ASN A 195 41.43 8.38 -0.67
N TYR A 196 41.53 7.58 -1.74
CA TYR A 196 41.15 7.99 -3.09
C TYR A 196 39.66 8.34 -3.16
N ILE A 197 38.79 7.47 -2.68
CA ILE A 197 37.35 7.68 -2.63
C ILE A 197 37.01 8.87 -1.75
N GLN A 198 37.59 8.97 -0.55
CA GLN A 198 37.36 10.11 0.35
C GLN A 198 37.70 11.44 -0.31
N ASN A 199 38.84 11.52 -1.02
CA ASN A 199 39.25 12.73 -1.74
C ASN A 199 38.30 13.07 -2.89
N LYS A 200 37.88 12.08 -3.69
CA LYS A 200 36.92 12.27 -4.79
C LYS A 200 35.55 12.69 -4.26
N MET A 201 35.05 12.02 -3.23
CA MET A 201 33.77 12.31 -2.59
C MET A 201 33.76 13.69 -1.94
N SER A 202 34.86 14.11 -1.29
CA SER A 202 34.95 15.45 -0.67
C SER A 202 34.72 16.59 -1.68
N GLY A 203 35.07 16.38 -2.96
CA GLY A 203 34.81 17.33 -4.04
C GLY A 203 33.36 17.33 -4.56
N LEU A 204 32.56 16.30 -4.25
CA LEU A 204 31.15 16.18 -4.66
C LEU A 204 30.17 16.68 -3.58
N PHE A 205 30.64 16.87 -2.35
CA PHE A 205 29.85 17.26 -1.20
C PHE A 205 30.24 18.65 -0.70
N ASN A 206 29.26 19.39 -0.18
CA ASN A 206 29.50 20.71 0.41
C ASN A 206 30.36 20.60 1.67
N GLN A 207 31.10 21.65 2.04
CA GLN A 207 31.95 21.66 3.24
C GLN A 207 31.20 21.28 4.53
N LYS A 208 29.91 21.66 4.64
CA LYS A 208 29.06 21.31 5.79
C LYS A 208 28.79 19.81 5.92
N ASP A 209 28.89 19.07 4.82
CA ASP A 209 28.64 17.63 4.75
C ASP A 209 29.92 16.81 4.96
N HIS A 210 31.10 17.45 5.10
CA HIS A 210 32.39 16.74 5.21
C HIS A 210 32.50 15.89 6.48
N LEU A 211 31.95 16.36 7.61
CA LEU A 211 31.90 15.56 8.84
C LEU A 211 31.03 14.32 8.63
N SER A 212 29.81 14.51 8.12
CA SER A 212 28.87 13.43 7.80
C SER A 212 29.44 12.44 6.78
N LEU A 213 30.23 12.93 5.81
CA LEU A 213 30.93 12.09 4.84
C LEU A 213 31.95 11.17 5.54
N LYS A 214 32.75 11.72 6.44
CA LYS A 214 33.72 10.94 7.22
C LYS A 214 33.02 9.89 8.09
N GLU A 215 32.00 10.30 8.86
CA GLU A 215 31.20 9.40 9.69
C GLU A 215 30.53 8.28 8.88
N MET A 216 30.04 8.61 7.69
CA MET A 216 29.42 7.64 6.80
C MET A 216 30.45 6.65 6.23
N MET A 217 31.63 7.12 5.83
CA MET A 217 32.72 6.23 5.41
C MET A 217 33.14 5.28 6.54
N ASP A 218 33.27 5.80 7.77
CA ASP A 218 33.57 4.99 8.96
C ASP A 218 32.44 3.98 9.24
N THR A 219 31.17 4.38 9.05
CA THR A 219 30.01 3.47 9.18
C THR A 219 30.06 2.34 8.16
N VAL A 220 30.36 2.62 6.89
CA VAL A 220 30.55 1.59 5.86
C VAL A 220 31.72 0.66 6.23
N PHE A 221 32.78 1.22 6.79
CA PHE A 221 33.99 0.50 7.13
C PHE A 221 33.87 -0.36 8.39
N ASP A 222 33.11 0.05 9.40
CA ASP A 222 33.09 -0.60 10.72
C ASP A 222 31.73 -1.23 11.08
N LYS A 223 30.62 -0.73 10.54
CA LYS A 223 29.26 -1.07 10.98
C LYS A 223 28.38 -1.51 9.79
N PRO A 224 28.56 -2.74 9.26
CA PRO A 224 27.91 -3.20 8.04
C PRO A 224 26.36 -3.19 8.11
N GLU A 225 25.78 -3.54 9.26
CA GLU A 225 24.32 -3.50 9.45
C GLU A 225 23.77 -2.07 9.39
N HIS A 226 24.49 -1.13 10.01
CA HIS A 226 24.10 0.29 10.00
C HIS A 226 24.24 0.86 8.59
N ALA A 227 25.30 0.49 7.86
CA ALA A 227 25.48 0.86 6.46
C ALA A 227 24.30 0.37 5.60
N ALA A 228 23.86 -0.88 5.78
CA ALA A 228 22.68 -1.41 5.09
C ALA A 228 21.40 -0.63 5.42
N GLU A 229 21.22 -0.23 6.69
CA GLU A 229 20.05 0.55 7.10
C GLU A 229 20.01 1.94 6.44
N THR A 230 21.14 2.58 6.22
CA THR A 230 21.17 3.87 5.48
C THR A 230 20.76 3.74 4.02
N ILE A 231 20.82 2.54 3.43
CA ILE A 231 20.27 2.26 2.10
C ILE A 231 18.77 1.95 2.19
N ARG A 232 18.34 1.20 3.21
CA ARG A 232 16.91 0.84 3.40
C ARG A 232 16.04 2.04 3.80
N LYS A 233 16.59 2.97 4.57
CA LYS A 233 15.94 4.21 5.02
C LYS A 233 16.79 5.42 4.62
N PRO A 234 16.86 5.74 3.32
CA PRO A 234 17.77 6.77 2.84
C PRO A 234 17.28 8.17 3.22
N THR A 235 18.19 8.91 3.86
CA THR A 235 18.15 10.38 3.94
C THR A 235 18.64 11.00 2.62
N ASP A 236 18.43 12.29 2.41
CA ASP A 236 18.96 12.97 1.20
C ASP A 236 20.49 12.93 1.16
N PHE A 237 21.15 12.97 2.32
CA PHE A 237 22.59 12.80 2.41
C PHE A 237 23.03 11.37 2.05
N SER A 238 22.49 10.35 2.72
CA SER A 238 22.90 8.94 2.50
C SER A 238 22.57 8.46 1.09
N TYR A 239 21.45 8.89 0.51
CA TYR A 239 21.14 8.62 -0.90
C TYR A 239 22.21 9.15 -1.84
N ARG A 240 22.61 10.42 -1.68
CA ARG A 240 23.68 11.03 -2.49
C ARG A 240 25.02 10.34 -2.26
N PHE A 241 25.31 9.95 -1.02
CA PHE A 241 26.53 9.23 -0.65
C PHE A 241 26.63 7.92 -1.40
N TRP A 242 25.64 7.04 -1.29
CA TRP A 242 25.65 5.72 -1.94
C TRP A 242 25.64 5.81 -3.45
N THR A 243 24.87 6.75 -4.01
CA THR A 243 24.87 7.02 -5.46
C THR A 243 26.25 7.42 -5.95
N SER A 244 26.90 8.35 -5.25
CA SER A 244 28.23 8.84 -5.63
C SER A 244 29.29 7.76 -5.48
N LEU A 245 29.28 7.02 -4.36
CA LEU A 245 30.21 5.92 -4.11
C LEU A 245 30.08 4.81 -5.15
N ALA A 246 28.87 4.35 -5.43
CA ALA A 246 28.61 3.32 -6.44
C ALA A 246 29.09 3.79 -7.83
N ASN A 247 28.78 5.03 -8.21
CA ASN A 247 29.19 5.58 -9.49
C ASN A 247 30.71 5.71 -9.62
N LEU A 248 31.42 6.15 -8.57
CA LEU A 248 32.89 6.25 -8.60
C LEU A 248 33.53 4.88 -8.82
N ILE A 249 33.06 3.85 -8.12
CA ILE A 249 33.57 2.47 -8.25
C ILE A 249 33.29 1.93 -9.66
N ILE A 250 32.07 2.10 -10.18
CA ILE A 250 31.71 1.67 -11.53
C ILE A 250 32.58 2.37 -12.58
N GLN A 251 32.74 3.70 -12.48
CA GLN A 251 33.50 4.51 -13.43
C GLN A 251 35.00 4.19 -13.43
N GLU A 252 35.55 3.75 -12.31
CA GLU A 252 36.96 3.34 -12.22
C GLU A 252 37.26 2.12 -13.08
N PHE A 253 36.38 1.12 -13.06
CA PHE A 253 36.62 -0.15 -13.73
C PHE A 253 36.03 -0.21 -15.14
N LYS A 254 34.94 0.53 -15.41
CA LYS A 254 34.27 0.56 -16.72
C LYS A 254 35.21 0.67 -17.94
N PRO A 255 36.17 1.61 -18.01
CA PRO A 255 37.00 1.79 -19.22
C PRO A 255 38.11 0.73 -19.39
N LYS A 256 38.34 -0.17 -18.42
CA LYS A 256 39.43 -1.16 -18.50
C LYS A 256 39.06 -2.32 -19.44
N ALA A 257 39.90 -2.56 -20.45
CA ALA A 257 39.70 -3.62 -21.44
C ALA A 257 39.84 -5.04 -20.85
N SER A 258 40.79 -5.24 -19.93
CA SER A 258 40.94 -6.49 -19.17
C SER A 258 40.85 -6.15 -17.68
N LYS A 259 40.01 -6.90 -16.96
CA LYS A 259 39.68 -6.66 -15.55
C LYS A 259 40.04 -7.90 -14.74
N LEU A 260 40.63 -7.70 -13.57
CA LEU A 260 40.85 -8.78 -12.61
C LEU A 260 39.51 -9.25 -12.01
N ALA A 261 39.49 -10.48 -11.49
CA ALA A 261 38.30 -11.04 -10.86
C ALA A 261 37.73 -10.13 -9.76
N ASP A 262 38.60 -9.56 -8.92
CA ASP A 262 38.21 -8.64 -7.85
C ASP A 262 37.61 -7.34 -8.37
N GLU A 263 38.14 -6.79 -9.47
CA GLU A 263 37.65 -5.55 -10.08
C GLU A 263 36.24 -5.72 -10.66
N ILE A 264 35.98 -6.88 -11.30
CA ILE A 264 34.64 -7.27 -11.75
C ILE A 264 33.70 -7.35 -10.54
N ASN A 265 34.17 -7.96 -9.45
CA ASN A 265 33.43 -8.15 -8.22
C ASN A 265 32.98 -6.84 -7.58
N TYR A 266 33.89 -5.86 -7.49
CA TYR A 266 33.61 -4.54 -6.94
C TYR A 266 32.63 -3.76 -7.80
N ALA A 267 32.76 -3.84 -9.12
CA ALA A 267 31.84 -3.20 -10.05
C ALA A 267 30.42 -3.80 -9.96
N GLN A 268 30.30 -5.14 -9.93
CA GLN A 268 29.01 -5.83 -9.75
C GLN A 268 28.32 -5.41 -8.44
N ALA A 269 29.07 -5.40 -7.34
CA ALA A 269 28.56 -4.96 -6.04
C ALA A 269 28.08 -3.49 -6.08
N ALA A 270 28.84 -2.60 -6.73
CA ALA A 270 28.50 -1.20 -6.87
C ALA A 270 27.23 -0.99 -7.71
N TYR A 271 27.06 -1.73 -8.82
CA TYR A 271 25.82 -1.71 -9.61
C TYR A 271 24.61 -2.07 -8.75
N ILE A 272 24.65 -3.24 -8.08
CA ILE A 272 23.52 -3.70 -7.25
C ILE A 272 23.24 -2.71 -6.11
N THR A 273 24.28 -2.17 -5.46
CA THR A 273 24.15 -1.15 -4.40
C THR A 273 23.43 0.10 -4.90
N GLY A 274 23.77 0.59 -6.09
CA GLY A 274 23.10 1.73 -6.71
C GLY A 274 21.61 1.50 -6.95
N TYR A 275 21.24 0.31 -7.43
CA TYR A 275 19.84 -0.06 -7.65
C TYR A 275 19.05 -0.21 -6.34
N TYR A 276 19.64 -0.83 -5.31
CA TYR A 276 19.01 -0.86 -3.99
C TYR A 276 18.75 0.55 -3.46
N ASN A 277 19.73 1.44 -3.55
CA ASN A 277 19.61 2.81 -3.07
C ASN A 277 18.51 3.58 -3.83
N ALA A 278 18.41 3.42 -5.16
CA ALA A 278 17.34 4.01 -5.95
C ALA A 278 15.95 3.46 -5.58
N TYR A 279 15.84 2.15 -5.40
CA TYR A 279 14.59 1.49 -5.01
C TYR A 279 14.06 2.00 -3.67
N PHE A 280 14.87 1.95 -2.62
CA PHE A 280 14.44 2.40 -1.30
C PHE A 280 14.20 3.92 -1.24
N LYS A 281 14.93 4.73 -2.03
CA LYS A 281 14.64 6.17 -2.16
C LYS A 281 13.25 6.40 -2.76
N SER A 282 12.87 5.63 -3.78
CA SER A 282 11.53 5.69 -4.36
C SER A 282 10.45 5.31 -3.34
N GLN A 283 10.68 4.28 -2.53
CA GLN A 283 9.73 3.85 -1.48
C GLN A 283 9.52 4.93 -0.42
N VAL A 284 10.61 5.53 0.09
CA VAL A 284 10.52 6.64 1.06
C VAL A 284 9.82 7.84 0.46
N GLN A 285 10.08 8.17 -0.81
CA GLN A 285 9.41 9.27 -1.51
C GLN A 285 7.91 9.00 -1.66
N GLN A 286 7.53 7.79 -2.08
CA GLN A 286 6.13 7.38 -2.20
C GLN A 286 5.39 7.48 -0.85
N SER A 287 6.00 7.00 0.23
CA SER A 287 5.41 7.10 1.57
C SER A 287 5.21 8.56 2.03
N ARG A 288 6.19 9.44 1.74
CA ARG A 288 6.06 10.88 2.03
C ARG A 288 4.96 11.54 1.19
N ASP A 289 4.87 11.20 -0.08
CA ASP A 289 3.87 11.74 -0.99
C ASP A 289 2.46 11.27 -0.60
N GLU A 290 2.32 10.03 -0.14
CA GLU A 290 1.11 9.48 0.44
C GLU A 290 0.70 10.23 1.72
N GLU A 291 1.61 10.42 2.68
CA GLU A 291 1.33 11.17 3.91
C GLU A 291 0.92 12.62 3.61
N ALA A 292 1.62 13.28 2.68
CA ALA A 292 1.28 14.64 2.26
C ALA A 292 -0.08 14.70 1.55
N ALA A 293 -0.41 13.71 0.73
CA ALA A 293 -1.70 13.61 0.06
C ALA A 293 -2.85 13.38 1.06
N ILE A 294 -2.64 12.57 2.10
CA ILE A 294 -3.61 12.38 3.19
C ILE A 294 -3.80 13.67 4.00
N LYS A 295 -2.74 14.40 4.33
CA LYS A 295 -2.86 15.72 5.00
C LYS A 295 -3.62 16.73 4.13
N HIS A 296 -3.41 16.71 2.82
CA HIS A 296 -4.13 17.58 1.89
C HIS A 296 -5.60 17.16 1.74
N LEU A 297 -5.91 15.86 1.76
CA LEU A 297 -7.27 15.32 1.84
C LEU A 297 -8.00 15.87 3.09
N ASP A 298 -7.38 15.76 4.26
CA ASP A 298 -7.91 16.26 5.53
C ASP A 298 -8.23 17.76 5.46
N THR A 299 -7.29 18.55 4.92
CA THR A 299 -7.47 19.99 4.72
C THR A 299 -8.60 20.30 3.72
N THR A 300 -8.82 19.45 2.72
CA THR A 300 -9.86 19.64 1.70
C THR A 300 -11.24 19.31 2.25
N LEU A 301 -11.36 18.31 3.12
CA LEU A 301 -12.61 17.98 3.83
C LEU A 301 -13.12 19.13 4.71
N LYS A 302 -12.22 20.01 5.17
CA LYS A 302 -12.54 21.21 5.94
C LYS A 302 -12.86 22.45 5.09
N LYS A 303 -12.99 22.32 3.76
CA LYS A 303 -13.30 23.44 2.84
C LYS A 303 -14.68 23.28 2.22
N ALA A 304 -15.23 24.40 1.74
CA ALA A 304 -16.49 24.42 1.02
C ALA A 304 -16.44 23.44 -0.18
N PRO A 305 -17.50 22.64 -0.42
CA PRO A 305 -18.85 22.72 0.16
C PRO A 305 -19.03 22.12 1.58
N TYR A 306 -17.98 21.58 2.21
CA TYR A 306 -17.97 20.99 3.58
C TYR A 306 -18.72 19.66 3.76
N HIS A 307 -19.36 19.16 2.70
CA HIS A 307 -20.04 17.88 2.68
C HIS A 307 -19.66 17.16 1.40
N PHE A 308 -19.19 15.92 1.52
CA PHE A 308 -18.62 15.18 0.40
C PHE A 308 -19.11 13.75 0.41
N THR A 309 -19.51 13.23 -0.74
CA THR A 309 -19.74 11.80 -0.93
C THR A 309 -18.40 11.07 -1.09
N ILE A 310 -18.41 9.74 -0.99
CA ILE A 310 -17.21 8.94 -1.29
C ILE A 310 -16.70 9.18 -2.72
N THR A 311 -17.62 9.40 -3.68
CA THR A 311 -17.30 9.70 -5.07
C THR A 311 -16.59 11.04 -5.20
N ASP A 312 -17.02 12.06 -4.45
CA ASP A 312 -16.35 13.36 -4.44
C ASP A 312 -14.92 13.24 -3.90
N ILE A 313 -14.75 12.47 -2.82
CA ILE A 313 -13.44 12.24 -2.19
C ILE A 313 -12.47 11.55 -3.16
N TYR A 314 -12.92 10.57 -3.94
CA TYR A 314 -12.09 9.91 -4.96
C TYR A 314 -11.62 10.87 -6.07
N ASN A 315 -12.36 11.96 -6.29
CA ASN A 315 -12.08 12.97 -7.32
C ASN A 315 -11.28 14.16 -6.80
N PHE A 316 -10.87 14.17 -5.53
CA PHE A 316 -10.05 15.27 -5.01
C PHE A 316 -8.70 15.35 -5.71
N THR A 317 -8.28 16.58 -5.98
CA THR A 317 -7.00 16.89 -6.61
C THR A 317 -6.10 17.70 -5.68
N ASP A 318 -4.79 17.58 -5.91
CA ASP A 318 -3.81 18.48 -5.34
C ASP A 318 -3.85 19.88 -5.99
N LYS A 319 -2.97 20.78 -5.54
CA LYS A 319 -2.85 22.14 -6.08
C LYS A 319 -2.47 22.20 -7.57
N ARG A 320 -1.99 21.10 -8.15
CA ARG A 320 -1.57 20.99 -9.56
C ARG A 320 -2.62 20.27 -10.42
N GLY A 321 -3.78 19.92 -9.87
CA GLY A 321 -4.84 19.20 -10.58
C GLY A 321 -4.63 17.70 -10.68
N VAL A 322 -3.68 17.13 -9.94
CA VAL A 322 -3.43 15.67 -9.93
C VAL A 322 -4.32 15.03 -8.88
N LEU A 323 -5.04 13.96 -9.26
CA LEU A 323 -5.87 13.17 -8.35
C LEU A 323 -5.04 12.65 -7.16
N LEU A 324 -5.57 12.82 -5.95
CA LEU A 324 -4.90 12.34 -4.72
C LEU A 324 -4.84 10.81 -4.67
N THR A 325 -5.82 10.13 -5.28
CA THR A 325 -5.87 8.67 -5.44
C THR A 325 -4.75 8.09 -6.31
N LYS A 326 -3.97 8.93 -7.01
CA LYS A 326 -2.73 8.52 -7.68
C LYS A 326 -1.52 8.50 -6.74
N LYS A 327 -1.62 9.10 -5.55
CA LYS A 327 -0.52 9.26 -4.58
C LYS A 327 -0.65 8.36 -3.36
N TYR A 328 -1.85 7.92 -3.03
CA TYR A 328 -2.11 6.93 -1.99
C TYR A 328 -2.92 5.75 -2.55
N SER A 329 -2.85 4.60 -1.88
CA SER A 329 -3.63 3.43 -2.28
C SER A 329 -5.11 3.57 -1.91
N LYS A 330 -6.01 2.83 -2.58
CA LYS A 330 -7.43 2.77 -2.18
C LYS A 330 -7.58 2.27 -0.74
N ASN A 331 -6.78 1.29 -0.34
CA ASN A 331 -6.79 0.74 1.01
C ASN A 331 -6.41 1.82 2.03
N SER A 332 -5.40 2.63 1.74
CA SER A 332 -4.98 3.75 2.60
C SER A 332 -6.09 4.76 2.81
N LEU A 333 -6.84 5.12 1.76
CA LEU A 333 -8.01 5.99 1.87
C LEU A 333 -9.11 5.36 2.73
N HIS A 334 -9.43 4.09 2.50
CA HIS A 334 -10.45 3.40 3.30
C HIS A 334 -10.06 3.29 4.77
N THR A 335 -8.79 2.99 5.06
CA THR A 335 -8.22 2.98 6.41
C THR A 335 -8.35 4.36 7.05
N TYR A 336 -7.91 5.43 6.35
CA TYR A 336 -8.04 6.80 6.84
C TYR A 336 -9.50 7.18 7.13
N LEU A 337 -10.44 6.91 6.22
CA LEU A 337 -11.85 7.22 6.44
C LEU A 337 -12.44 6.40 7.59
N LYS A 338 -12.08 5.12 7.70
CA LYS A 338 -12.53 4.26 8.80
C LYS A 338 -12.00 4.78 10.14
N GLU A 339 -10.74 5.14 10.23
CA GLU A 339 -10.12 5.71 11.43
C GLU A 339 -10.78 7.04 11.82
N LYS A 340 -11.00 7.95 10.86
CA LYS A 340 -11.62 9.26 11.12
C LYS A 340 -13.12 9.20 11.44
N THR A 341 -13.80 8.16 10.99
CA THR A 341 -15.24 7.93 11.28
C THR A 341 -15.48 7.03 12.49
N SER A 342 -14.44 6.39 13.02
CA SER A 342 -14.52 5.60 14.24
C SER A 342 -14.10 6.46 15.43
N SER A 343 -14.88 6.43 16.52
CA SER A 343 -14.43 7.00 17.79
C SER A 343 -13.32 6.10 18.35
N ALA A 344 -12.07 6.37 17.96
CA ALA A 344 -10.92 5.67 18.49
C ALA A 344 -10.66 6.14 19.94
N GLU A 345 -11.06 5.31 20.91
CA GLU A 345 -10.61 5.28 22.32
C GLU A 345 -10.78 6.56 23.19
N LYS A 346 -11.13 7.71 22.61
CA LYS A 346 -11.37 8.97 23.30
C LYS A 346 -12.88 9.16 23.46
N GLN A 347 -13.33 9.51 24.66
CA GLN A 347 -14.72 9.85 25.00
C GLN A 347 -15.22 11.09 24.22
N GLY A 348 -15.45 10.97 22.92
CA GLY A 348 -15.87 12.07 22.05
C GLY A 348 -16.33 11.62 20.66
N LEU A 349 -16.88 12.57 19.90
CA LEU A 349 -17.35 12.35 18.54
C LEU A 349 -16.19 12.10 17.56
N PRO A 350 -16.38 11.23 16.56
CA PRO A 350 -15.43 11.04 15.48
C PRO A 350 -15.12 12.37 14.78
N GLU A 351 -13.90 12.53 14.28
CA GLU A 351 -13.51 13.74 13.54
C GLU A 351 -14.32 13.93 12.26
N LEU A 352 -14.68 12.82 11.60
CA LEU A 352 -15.49 12.80 10.40
C LEU A 352 -16.84 12.13 10.69
N LEU A 353 -17.92 12.89 10.55
CA LEU A 353 -19.28 12.43 10.77
C LEU A 353 -19.89 11.93 9.47
N ARG A 354 -20.64 10.82 9.57
CA ARG A 354 -21.42 10.25 8.46
C ARG A 354 -22.85 10.74 8.55
N LEU A 355 -23.28 11.46 7.52
CA LEU A 355 -24.63 11.98 7.40
C LEU A 355 -25.37 11.23 6.30
N LYS A 356 -26.46 10.54 6.67
CA LYS A 356 -27.36 9.90 5.70
C LYS A 356 -28.56 10.79 5.46
N THR A 357 -28.82 11.10 4.20
CA THR A 357 -29.95 11.90 3.76
C THR A 357 -31.17 11.03 3.41
N ALA A 358 -32.34 11.65 3.28
CA ALA A 358 -33.60 10.95 3.00
C ALA A 358 -33.60 10.19 1.67
N ASP A 359 -32.77 10.61 0.71
CA ASP A 359 -32.54 9.95 -0.58
C ASP A 359 -31.47 8.82 -0.50
N ASN A 360 -31.12 8.39 0.71
CA ASN A 360 -30.15 7.32 1.00
C ASN A 360 -28.73 7.62 0.49
N ARG A 361 -28.39 8.91 0.29
CA ARG A 361 -27.01 9.33 0.04
C ARG A 361 -26.26 9.52 1.35
N GLU A 362 -24.97 9.21 1.32
CA GLU A 362 -24.10 9.33 2.48
C GLU A 362 -23.02 10.39 2.22
N TYR A 363 -22.94 11.33 3.16
CA TYR A 363 -22.00 12.43 3.15
C TYR A 363 -21.05 12.34 4.35
N PHE A 364 -19.81 12.72 4.11
CA PHE A 364 -18.78 12.91 5.12
C PHE A 364 -18.64 14.40 5.42
N ILE A 365 -18.75 14.75 6.70
CA ILE A 365 -18.68 16.13 7.18
C ILE A 365 -17.72 16.18 8.37
N HIS A 366 -16.72 17.06 8.30
CA HIS A 366 -15.79 17.23 9.42
C HIS A 366 -16.51 17.90 10.61
N LYS A 367 -16.30 17.40 11.83
CA LYS A 367 -17.05 17.87 13.01
C LYS A 367 -16.94 19.38 13.27
N GLU A 368 -15.74 19.96 13.05
CA GLU A 368 -15.48 21.39 13.21
C GLU A 368 -16.34 22.29 12.31
N VAL A 369 -16.74 21.80 11.14
CA VAL A 369 -17.52 22.59 10.16
C VAL A 369 -19.01 22.28 10.21
N TYR A 370 -19.44 21.30 10.99
CA TYR A 370 -20.83 20.85 11.05
C TYR A 370 -21.78 21.94 11.54
N ILE A 371 -21.48 22.58 12.68
CA ILE A 371 -22.32 23.66 13.23
C ILE A 371 -22.31 24.90 12.31
N PRO A 372 -21.16 25.43 11.86
CA PRO A 372 -21.14 26.53 10.89
C PRO A 372 -21.91 26.23 9.59
N LEU A 373 -21.79 25.01 9.06
CA LEU A 373 -22.53 24.58 7.86
C LEU A 373 -24.04 24.56 8.13
N THR A 374 -24.45 24.07 9.31
CA THR A 374 -25.86 24.01 9.71
C THR A 374 -26.46 25.41 9.78
N ILE A 375 -25.81 26.34 10.48
CA ILE A 375 -26.27 27.74 10.60
C ILE A 375 -26.41 28.37 9.22
N LYS A 376 -25.37 28.27 8.38
CA LYS A 376 -25.40 28.83 7.03
C LYS A 376 -26.55 28.26 6.20
N LYS A 377 -26.75 26.94 6.22
CA LYS A 377 -27.87 26.31 5.50
C LYS A 377 -29.24 26.73 6.05
N VAL A 378 -29.37 26.94 7.37
CA VAL A 378 -30.59 27.48 7.98
C VAL A 378 -30.88 28.89 7.49
N GLU A 379 -29.87 29.76 7.41
CA GLU A 379 -30.01 31.13 6.89
C GLU A 379 -30.45 31.12 5.41
N ASP A 380 -29.75 30.36 4.58
CA ASP A 380 -30.07 30.22 3.15
C ASP A 380 -31.50 29.67 2.95
N ALA A 381 -31.89 28.66 3.72
CA ALA A 381 -33.23 28.08 3.66
C ALA A 381 -34.31 29.01 4.21
N SER A 382 -34.04 29.76 5.27
CA SER A 382 -34.97 30.76 5.84
C SER A 382 -35.36 31.80 4.78
N PHE A 383 -34.38 32.36 4.07
CA PHE A 383 -34.62 33.32 3.01
C PHE A 383 -35.46 32.71 1.87
N ARG A 384 -35.11 31.49 1.45
CA ARG A 384 -35.80 30.76 0.38
C ARG A 384 -37.26 30.46 0.74
N PHE A 385 -37.51 29.84 1.90
CA PHE A 385 -38.87 29.49 2.33
C PHE A 385 -39.74 30.71 2.56
N ARG A 386 -39.20 31.80 3.14
CA ARG A 386 -39.93 33.07 3.28
C ARG A 386 -40.47 33.54 1.94
N LYS A 387 -39.60 33.62 0.93
CA LYS A 387 -39.99 34.06 -0.41
C LYS A 387 -41.04 33.12 -1.01
N GLN A 388 -40.79 31.82 -0.96
CA GLN A 388 -41.69 30.81 -1.50
C GLN A 388 -43.10 30.89 -0.89
N TYR A 389 -43.23 30.99 0.44
CA TYR A 389 -44.54 31.11 1.08
C TYR A 389 -45.25 32.40 0.72
N ILE A 390 -44.55 33.53 0.66
CA ILE A 390 -45.14 34.82 0.26
C ILE A 390 -45.68 34.73 -1.17
N ASP A 391 -44.88 34.20 -2.09
CA ASP A 391 -45.24 34.05 -3.49
C ASP A 391 -46.42 33.10 -3.66
N GLU A 392 -46.35 31.88 -3.11
CA GLU A 392 -47.41 30.85 -3.17
C GLU A 392 -48.74 31.38 -2.59
N TRP A 393 -48.71 31.99 -1.40
CA TRP A 393 -49.91 32.49 -0.75
C TRP A 393 -50.52 33.67 -1.50
N SER A 394 -49.70 34.55 -2.06
CA SER A 394 -50.20 35.66 -2.88
C SER A 394 -50.93 35.17 -4.13
N VAL A 395 -50.44 34.09 -4.77
CA VAL A 395 -51.07 33.49 -5.95
C VAL A 395 -52.41 32.86 -5.59
N GLU A 396 -52.48 32.08 -4.50
CA GLU A 396 -53.75 31.50 -4.05
C GLU A 396 -54.79 32.56 -3.65
N MET A 397 -54.34 33.62 -2.97
CA MET A 397 -55.23 34.71 -2.54
C MET A 397 -55.78 35.53 -3.69
N LYS A 398 -55.03 35.70 -4.80
CA LYS A 398 -55.55 36.30 -6.03
C LYS A 398 -56.74 35.52 -6.61
N GLN A 399 -56.81 34.23 -6.33
CA GLN A 399 -57.93 33.34 -6.69
C GLN A 399 -58.99 33.23 -5.58
N PHE A 400 -58.98 34.14 -4.61
CA PHE A 400 -59.87 34.14 -3.44
C PHE A 400 -59.77 32.86 -2.58
N ARG A 401 -58.65 32.13 -2.65
CA ARG A 401 -58.37 30.95 -1.83
C ARG A 401 -57.40 31.31 -0.71
N LYS A 402 -57.68 30.83 0.50
CA LYS A 402 -56.75 30.93 1.63
C LYS A 402 -56.07 29.57 1.85
N PRO A 403 -54.74 29.48 1.65
CA PRO A 403 -54.00 28.24 1.84
C PRO A 403 -54.22 27.69 3.25
N PRO A 404 -54.40 26.37 3.43
CA PRO A 404 -54.53 25.75 4.76
C PRO A 404 -53.41 26.15 5.72
N GLN A 405 -52.16 26.15 5.24
CA GLN A 405 -50.96 26.53 5.97
C GLN A 405 -50.91 28.01 6.37
N ALA A 406 -51.76 28.88 5.80
CA ALA A 406 -51.90 30.27 6.22
C ALA A 406 -52.94 30.45 7.35
N LYS A 407 -53.71 29.41 7.70
CA LYS A 407 -54.81 29.50 8.68
C LYS A 407 -54.34 29.31 10.12
N ASP A 408 -53.49 28.32 10.39
CA ASP A 408 -53.03 27.98 11.73
C ASP A 408 -51.55 27.53 11.75
N ASP A 409 -50.90 27.69 12.90
CA ASP A 409 -49.45 27.44 13.04
C ASP A 409 -49.09 25.95 12.95
N ARG A 410 -50.01 25.04 13.32
CA ARG A 410 -49.77 23.59 13.27
C ARG A 410 -49.72 23.10 11.82
N THR A 411 -50.65 23.55 10.98
CA THR A 411 -50.66 23.23 9.55
C THR A 411 -49.44 23.85 8.84
N PHE A 412 -49.03 25.07 9.24
CA PHE A 412 -47.81 25.71 8.73
C PHE A 412 -46.55 24.91 9.06
N GLN A 413 -46.39 24.51 10.32
CA GLN A 413 -45.25 23.71 10.77
C GLN A 413 -45.18 22.38 10.00
N ARG A 414 -46.30 21.66 9.86
CA ARG A 414 -46.32 20.39 9.14
C ARG A 414 -45.94 20.53 7.67
N ASP A 415 -46.44 21.57 6.99
CA ASP A 415 -46.08 21.83 5.59
C ASP A 415 -44.56 22.07 5.43
N LEU A 416 -43.96 22.82 6.37
CA LEU A 416 -42.53 23.08 6.37
C LEU A 416 -41.70 21.81 6.67
N GLU A 417 -42.16 20.95 7.58
CA GLU A 417 -41.57 19.64 7.87
C GLU A 417 -41.63 18.69 6.66
N GLU A 418 -42.67 18.78 5.84
CA GLU A 418 -42.82 17.98 4.61
C GLU A 418 -41.99 18.53 3.43
N LYS A 419 -41.83 19.85 3.34
CA LYS A 419 -41.05 20.52 2.27
C LYS A 419 -39.54 20.40 2.48
N LEU A 420 -39.06 20.58 3.72
CA LEU A 420 -37.62 20.64 4.01
C LEU A 420 -36.83 19.43 3.48
N PRO A 421 -37.22 18.16 3.72
CA PRO A 421 -36.47 17.01 3.23
C PRO A 421 -36.47 16.87 1.70
N LYS A 422 -37.45 17.46 1.01
CA LYS A 422 -37.56 17.46 -0.46
C LYS A 422 -36.66 18.52 -1.08
N ASP A 423 -36.65 19.72 -0.49
CA ASP A 423 -35.92 20.87 -1.02
C ASP A 423 -34.45 20.91 -0.61
N ASP A 424 -34.13 20.49 0.62
CA ASP A 424 -32.74 20.41 1.13
C ASP A 424 -32.57 19.18 2.04
N PRO A 425 -32.40 17.97 1.46
CA PRO A 425 -32.20 16.73 2.22
C PRO A 425 -31.03 16.78 3.19
N ILE A 426 -29.98 17.54 2.84
CA ILE A 426 -28.78 17.71 3.68
C ILE A 426 -29.13 18.52 4.92
N LEU A 427 -29.79 19.67 4.78
CA LEU A 427 -30.20 20.48 5.93
C LEU A 427 -31.16 19.73 6.85
N ALA A 428 -32.12 18.99 6.28
CA ALA A 428 -33.02 18.13 7.04
C ALA A 428 -32.23 17.14 7.94
N SER A 429 -31.14 16.60 7.40
CA SER A 429 -30.29 15.64 8.11
C SER A 429 -29.34 16.32 9.09
N LEU A 430 -28.89 17.56 8.81
CA LEU A 430 -28.03 18.34 9.69
C LEU A 430 -28.75 18.72 10.99
N LEU A 431 -30.06 19.00 10.92
CA LEU A 431 -30.94 19.36 12.04
C LEU A 431 -31.32 18.13 12.90
N ARG A 432 -30.32 17.35 13.33
CA ARG A 432 -30.48 16.25 14.28
C ARG A 432 -30.11 16.70 15.68
N PHE A 433 -31.07 16.58 16.61
CA PHE A 433 -30.90 16.95 18.01
C PHE A 433 -29.63 16.32 18.62
N ASP A 434 -29.50 14.99 18.57
CA ASP A 434 -28.41 14.26 19.23
C ASP A 434 -27.02 14.75 18.78
N LEU A 435 -26.83 14.92 17.47
CA LEU A 435 -25.54 15.34 16.91
C LEU A 435 -25.24 16.79 17.24
N LEU A 436 -26.22 17.70 17.08
CA LEU A 436 -26.02 19.11 17.38
C LEU A 436 -25.75 19.34 18.88
N PHE A 437 -26.43 18.58 19.74
CA PHE A 437 -26.21 18.63 21.19
C PHE A 437 -24.78 18.20 21.53
N LEU A 438 -24.37 17.01 21.08
CA LEU A 438 -23.02 16.49 21.35
C LEU A 438 -21.92 17.40 20.77
N LEU A 439 -22.11 17.93 19.56
CA LEU A 439 -21.16 18.86 18.94
C LEU A 439 -21.08 20.19 19.70
N LYS A 440 -22.20 20.69 20.22
CA LYS A 440 -22.22 21.92 21.02
C LYS A 440 -21.47 21.74 22.34
N GLU A 441 -21.62 20.60 23.00
CA GLU A 441 -20.93 20.29 24.26
C GLU A 441 -19.43 20.06 24.05
N GLU A 442 -19.03 19.45 22.93
CA GLU A 442 -17.62 19.15 22.64
C GLU A 442 -16.84 20.32 22.00
N ALA A 443 -17.50 21.18 21.20
CA ALA A 443 -16.82 22.17 20.37
C ALA A 443 -16.51 23.49 21.09
N THR A 444 -15.29 24.00 20.87
CA THR A 444 -14.90 25.37 21.22
C THR A 444 -15.40 26.36 20.15
N LEU A 445 -16.67 26.76 20.27
CA LEU A 445 -17.32 27.67 19.33
C LEU A 445 -17.00 29.15 19.62
N LYS A 446 -16.96 29.97 18.56
CA LYS A 446 -16.98 31.43 18.72
C LYS A 446 -18.29 31.86 19.37
N TYR A 447 -18.27 32.97 20.12
CA TYR A 447 -19.42 33.46 20.88
C TYR A 447 -20.70 33.58 20.03
N GLU A 448 -20.61 34.24 18.86
CA GLU A 448 -21.74 34.42 17.93
C GLU A 448 -22.32 33.07 17.45
N THR A 449 -21.45 32.15 17.05
CA THR A 449 -21.84 30.80 16.60
C THR A 449 -22.51 30.01 17.74
N SER A 450 -21.99 30.13 18.96
CA SER A 450 -22.54 29.49 20.16
C SER A 450 -23.92 30.03 20.54
N GLN A 451 -24.12 31.35 20.41
CA GLN A 451 -25.43 31.96 20.63
C GLN A 451 -26.44 31.53 19.57
N GLU A 452 -26.07 31.57 18.29
CA GLU A 452 -27.00 31.22 17.21
C GLU A 452 -27.42 29.76 17.29
N ILE A 453 -26.47 28.83 17.53
CA ILE A 453 -26.82 27.42 17.65
C ILE A 453 -27.63 27.13 18.91
N SER A 454 -27.39 27.86 20.01
CA SER A 454 -28.15 27.68 21.26
C SER A 454 -29.62 28.02 21.11
N ARG A 455 -29.98 28.93 20.19
CA ARG A 455 -31.38 29.27 19.86
C ARG A 455 -32.15 28.09 19.28
N TYR A 456 -31.47 27.11 18.68
CA TYR A 456 -32.14 25.98 18.04
C TYR A 456 -32.67 24.96 19.06
N PHE A 457 -32.26 25.06 20.33
CA PHE A 457 -32.66 24.14 21.38
C PHE A 457 -33.83 24.69 22.21
N GLN A 458 -34.71 23.79 22.65
CA GLN A 458 -35.75 24.13 23.61
C GLN A 458 -35.13 24.54 24.96
N LYS A 459 -35.87 25.35 25.73
CA LYS A 459 -35.40 25.86 27.04
C LYS A 459 -35.11 24.74 28.04
N ASP A 460 -35.78 23.60 27.92
CA ASP A 460 -35.58 22.43 28.76
C ASP A 460 -34.41 21.53 28.31
N GLY A 461 -33.80 21.86 27.16
CA GLY A 461 -32.67 21.14 26.57
C GLY A 461 -33.00 19.76 25.99
N LYS A 462 -34.28 19.38 25.89
CA LYS A 462 -34.68 18.00 25.51
C LYS A 462 -34.95 17.80 24.02
N GLY A 463 -34.89 18.87 23.23
CA GLY A 463 -35.16 18.80 21.81
C GLY A 463 -34.79 20.09 21.10
N LEU A 464 -34.96 20.07 19.78
CA LEU A 464 -34.90 21.29 18.96
C LEU A 464 -36.24 22.03 19.03
N VAL A 465 -36.20 23.35 18.87
CA VAL A 465 -37.40 24.17 18.68
C VAL A 465 -38.05 23.85 17.33
N PRO A 466 -39.37 24.12 17.15
CA PRO A 466 -40.05 23.87 15.88
C PRO A 466 -39.37 24.56 14.68
N LEU A 467 -39.44 23.96 13.49
CA LEU A 467 -38.83 24.49 12.26
C LEU A 467 -39.19 25.98 11.98
N PRO A 468 -40.45 26.44 12.15
CA PRO A 468 -40.78 27.86 12.00
C PRO A 468 -39.91 28.78 12.87
N GLU A 469 -39.58 28.36 14.09
CA GLU A 469 -38.74 29.12 15.01
C GLU A 469 -37.26 29.06 14.61
N ILE A 470 -36.75 27.89 14.22
CA ILE A 470 -35.37 27.73 13.69
C ILE A 470 -35.16 28.67 12.50
N PHE A 471 -36.07 28.64 11.53
CA PHE A 471 -36.02 29.46 10.32
C PHE A 471 -36.48 30.90 10.51
N ARG A 472 -36.91 31.33 11.71
CA ARG A 472 -37.44 32.68 11.97
C ARG A 472 -38.57 33.07 11.00
N LEU A 473 -39.51 32.15 10.80
CA LEU A 473 -40.68 32.31 9.95
C LEU A 473 -41.92 32.41 10.83
N LYS A 474 -42.51 33.61 10.90
CA LYS A 474 -43.81 33.80 11.56
C LYS A 474 -44.91 33.79 10.50
N ARG A 475 -45.87 32.86 10.63
CA ARG A 475 -46.99 32.71 9.70
C ARG A 475 -47.73 34.03 9.46
N GLU A 476 -47.98 34.81 10.52
CA GLU A 476 -48.71 36.07 10.44
C GLU A 476 -47.95 37.16 9.66
N GLU A 477 -46.64 37.24 9.84
CA GLU A 477 -45.79 38.17 9.08
C GLU A 477 -45.78 37.79 7.60
N LEU A 478 -45.56 36.51 7.28
CA LEU A 478 -45.60 35.99 5.90
C LEU A 478 -46.95 36.27 5.23
N LEU A 479 -48.05 36.06 5.96
CA LEU A 479 -49.40 36.33 5.49
C LEU A 479 -49.64 37.82 5.23
N SER A 480 -49.12 38.69 6.10
CA SER A 480 -49.18 40.13 5.90
C SER A 480 -48.44 40.55 4.63
N TYR A 481 -47.21 40.06 4.43
CA TYR A 481 -46.43 40.32 3.22
C TYR A 481 -47.09 39.75 1.96
N ALA A 482 -47.72 38.57 2.01
CA ALA A 482 -48.46 38.03 0.87
C ALA A 482 -49.64 38.92 0.47
N LYS A 483 -50.35 39.51 1.45
CA LYS A 483 -51.48 40.42 1.21
C LYS A 483 -51.06 41.75 0.57
N THR A 484 -49.87 42.26 0.86
CA THR A 484 -49.39 43.51 0.22
C THR A 484 -49.13 43.35 -1.27
N LEU A 485 -48.96 42.11 -1.75
CA LEU A 485 -48.79 41.78 -3.17
C LEU A 485 -50.14 41.61 -3.92
N LEU A 486 -51.27 41.73 -3.22
CA LEU A 486 -52.60 41.66 -3.82
C LEU A 486 -52.99 43.01 -4.43
N PRO A 487 -53.74 43.02 -5.54
CA PRO A 487 -54.36 44.23 -6.05
C PRO A 487 -55.24 44.91 -4.98
N VAL A 488 -55.22 46.24 -4.96
CA VAL A 488 -55.93 47.07 -3.95
C VAL A 488 -57.43 46.76 -3.87
N TRP A 489 -58.06 46.37 -4.97
CA TRP A 489 -59.49 46.02 -5.01
C TRP A 489 -59.80 44.69 -4.31
N GLN A 490 -58.82 43.78 -4.15
CA GLN A 490 -58.99 42.51 -3.41
C GLN A 490 -58.74 42.67 -1.90
N THR A 491 -58.15 43.77 -1.46
CA THR A 491 -57.81 44.01 -0.05
C THR A 491 -58.83 44.90 0.68
N ILE A 492 -59.76 45.54 -0.05
CA ILE A 492 -60.81 46.42 0.49
C ILE A 492 -62.17 45.70 0.49
N PRO A 493 -62.77 45.40 1.67
CA PRO A 493 -64.00 44.60 1.77
C PRO A 493 -65.22 45.14 1.01
N PHE A 494 -65.31 46.46 0.84
CA PHE A 494 -66.40 47.12 0.12
C PHE A 494 -66.28 46.95 -1.42
N LEU A 495 -65.06 46.88 -1.95
CA LEU A 495 -64.82 46.73 -3.40
C LEU A 495 -64.86 45.27 -3.86
N SER A 496 -64.51 44.32 -2.98
CA SER A 496 -64.55 42.90 -3.30
C SER A 496 -65.96 42.33 -3.48
N GLY A 497 -67.00 43.04 -3.04
CA GLY A 497 -68.41 42.66 -3.23
C GLY A 497 -69.08 43.31 -4.45
N LEU A 498 -68.35 44.15 -5.21
CA LEU A 498 -68.83 44.85 -6.41
C LEU A 498 -68.38 44.17 -7.72
N ILE A 499 -67.55 43.13 -7.63
CA ILE A 499 -67.06 42.26 -8.71
C ILE A 499 -67.46 40.84 -8.33
#